data_AF-A0AAW6YM95-F1
#
_entry.id   AF-A0AAW6YM95-F1
#
_cell.length_a   1.000
_cell.length_b   1.000
_cell.length_c   1.000
_cell.angle_alpha   90.00
_cell.angle_beta   90.00
_cell.angle_gamma   90.00
#
_symmetry.space_group_name_H-M   'P 1'
#
loop_
_entity.id
_entity.type
_entity.pdbx_description
1 polymer ?
#
loop_
_entity_poly.entity_id
_entity_poly.type
_entity_poly.pdbx_seq_one_letter_code
_entity_poly.pdbx_strand_id
1 'polypeptide(L)' 'DLTDDDLVITDGQEPIALAGVMGGLSTEIDDNTTTVLIESAMFNSSHIRRTARRLALRSESSLRNERGLNIATID' A
#
# COMPACT_ATOMS: atom_id res chain seq x y z
N ASP A 1 0.65 -15.73 -4.37
CA ASP A 1 1.55 -15.69 -3.20
C ASP A 1 2.47 -14.49 -3.23
N LEU A 2 2.84 -14.01 -2.04
CA LEU A 2 3.81 -12.93 -1.85
C LEU A 2 5.24 -13.46 -1.99
N THR A 3 6.15 -12.55 -2.29
CA THR A 3 7.59 -12.76 -2.49
C THR A 3 8.36 -11.71 -1.71
N ASP A 4 9.65 -11.92 -1.49
CA ASP A 4 10.51 -10.98 -0.74
C ASP A 4 10.63 -9.59 -1.39
N ASP A 5 10.24 -9.46 -2.66
CA ASP A 5 10.18 -8.19 -3.38
C ASP A 5 8.93 -7.34 -3.05
N ASP A 6 7.90 -7.94 -2.46
CA ASP A 6 6.65 -7.24 -2.16
C ASP A 6 6.72 -6.53 -0.82
N LEU A 7 6.59 -5.20 -0.85
CA LEU A 7 6.50 -4.41 0.36
C LEU A 7 5.11 -4.56 0.97
N VAL A 8 5.08 -4.84 2.27
CA VAL A 8 3.85 -4.97 3.05
C VAL A 8 3.88 -4.03 4.25
N ILE A 9 2.69 -3.67 4.71
CA ILE A 9 2.49 -2.99 6.00
C ILE A 9 2.06 -4.08 6.99
N THR A 10 2.62 -4.06 8.19
CA THR A 10 2.36 -5.06 9.22
C THR A 10 2.07 -4.38 10.55
N ASP A 11 1.23 -5.02 11.36
CA ASP A 11 1.03 -4.70 12.77
C ASP A 11 2.12 -5.28 13.68
N GLY A 12 3.14 -5.94 13.11
CA GLY A 12 4.22 -6.63 13.81
C GLY A 12 3.97 -8.12 14.02
N GLN A 13 2.80 -8.63 13.64
CA GLN A 13 2.45 -10.06 13.67
C GLN A 13 2.18 -10.55 12.25
N GLU A 14 1.34 -9.85 11.49
CA GLU A 14 0.92 -10.25 10.14
C GLU A 14 0.86 -9.07 9.15
N PRO A 15 0.94 -9.35 7.83
CA PRO A 15 0.70 -8.34 6.82
C PRO A 15 -0.77 -7.88 6.80
N ILE A 16 -0.98 -6.57 6.93
CA ILE A 16 -2.31 -5.94 6.91
C ILE A 16 -2.57 -5.13 5.65
N ALA A 17 -1.57 -4.86 4.81
CA ALA A 17 -1.75 -4.24 3.49
C ALA A 17 -0.57 -4.52 2.56
N LEU A 18 -0.82 -4.41 1.26
CA LEU A 18 0.21 -4.38 0.24
C LEU A 18 0.63 -2.93 0.01
N ALA A 19 1.79 -2.57 0.54
CA ALA A 19 2.23 -1.19 0.68
C ALA A 19 2.17 -0.45 -0.67
N GLY A 20 1.50 0.71 -0.71
CA GLY A 20 1.36 1.53 -1.92
C GLY A 20 0.58 0.90 -3.07
N VAL A 21 -0.05 -0.27 -2.88
CA VAL A 21 -0.84 -0.97 -3.92
C VAL A 21 -2.29 -1.15 -3.49
N MET A 22 -2.55 -1.77 -2.34
CA MET A 22 -3.89 -2.13 -1.89
C MET A 22 -3.93 -2.31 -0.37
N GLY A 23 -4.96 -1.77 0.29
CA GLY A 23 -5.23 -2.03 1.71
C GLY A 23 -5.65 -3.49 1.94
N GLY A 24 -5.47 -4.00 3.16
CA GLY A 24 -5.98 -5.32 3.52
C GLY A 24 -7.40 -5.26 4.07
N LEU A 25 -8.11 -6.38 3.89
CA LEU A 25 -9.50 -6.56 4.32
C LEU A 25 -9.67 -6.44 5.84
N SER A 26 -8.69 -6.90 6.63
CA SER A 26 -8.74 -6.83 8.10
C SER A 26 -8.66 -5.42 8.66
N THR A 27 -8.19 -4.45 7.86
CA THR A 27 -8.03 -3.04 8.24
C THR A 27 -8.84 -2.10 7.38
N GLU A 28 -9.76 -2.62 6.57
CA GLU A 28 -10.68 -1.80 5.79
C GLU A 28 -11.62 -1.02 6.71
N ILE A 29 -11.95 0.22 6.32
CA ILE A 29 -12.94 1.03 7.02
C ILE A 29 -14.34 0.53 6.64
N ASP A 30 -15.18 0.24 7.63
CA ASP A 30 -16.58 -0.15 7.43
C ASP A 30 -17.55 0.78 8.19
N ASP A 31 -18.84 0.47 8.15
CA ASP A 31 -19.91 1.24 8.79
C ASP A 31 -19.80 1.31 10.33
N ASN A 32 -19.02 0.41 10.94
CA ASN A 32 -18.81 0.34 12.39
C ASN A 32 -17.48 0.99 12.83
N THR A 33 -16.62 1.40 11.89
CA THR A 33 -15.34 2.03 12.20
C THR A 33 -15.55 3.37 12.91
N THR A 34 -15.02 3.48 14.14
CA THR A 34 -15.11 4.71 14.97
C THR A 34 -13.78 5.42 15.15
N THR A 35 -12.67 4.73 14.90
CA THR A 35 -11.30 5.27 15.01
C THR A 35 -10.56 4.99 13.72
N VAL A 36 -9.88 6.01 13.18
CA VAL A 36 -9.16 5.94 11.91
C VAL A 36 -7.71 6.33 12.12
N LEU A 37 -6.81 5.53 11.55
CA LEU A 37 -5.42 5.88 11.34
C LEU A 37 -5.23 6.31 9.89
N ILE A 38 -4.62 7.46 9.66
CA ILE A 38 -4.31 7.96 8.32
C ILE A 38 -2.85 7.61 7.99
N GLU A 39 -2.64 6.92 6.88
CA GLU A 39 -1.31 6.63 6.36
C GLU A 39 -0.93 7.63 5.26
N SER A 40 0.21 8.28 5.42
CA SER A 40 0.86 9.12 4.42
C SER A 40 2.30 8.63 4.26
N ALA A 41 2.60 7.97 3.15
CA ALA A 41 3.88 7.31 2.95
C ALA A 41 4.34 7.36 1.49
N MET A 42 5.65 7.27 1.30
CA MET A 42 6.28 7.13 -0.01
C MET A 42 6.98 5.79 -0.11
N PHE A 43 6.65 5.04 -1.16
CA PHE A 43 7.27 3.75 -1.44
C PHE A 43 8.21 3.82 -2.64
N ASN A 44 9.12 2.85 -2.74
CA ASN A 44 9.99 2.74 -3.90
C ASN A 44 9.16 2.40 -5.15
N SER A 45 9.13 3.31 -6.12
CA SER A 45 8.32 3.19 -7.34
C SER A 45 8.59 1.90 -8.13
N SER A 46 9.83 1.41 -8.12
CA SER A 46 10.19 0.16 -8.81
C SER A 46 9.61 -1.07 -8.14
N HIS A 47 9.52 -1.09 -6.81
CA HIS A 47 8.91 -2.20 -6.06
C HIS A 47 7.40 -2.21 -6.32
N ILE A 48 6.74 -1.07 -6.16
CA ILE A 48 5.30 -0.92 -6.43
C ILE A 48 4.94 -1.40 -7.83
N ARG A 49 5.70 -0.97 -8.85
CA ARG A 49 5.48 -1.39 -10.25
C ARG A 49 5.58 -2.90 -10.42
N ARG A 50 6.60 -3.54 -9.83
CA ARG A 50 6.81 -4.99 -9.95
C ARG A 50 5.68 -5.75 -9.27
N THR A 51 5.34 -5.39 -8.04
CA THR A 51 4.29 -5.99 -7.23
C THR A 51 2.91 -5.86 -7.89
N ALA A 52 2.49 -4.63 -8.24
CA ALA A 52 1.19 -4.37 -8.84
C ALA A 52 1.00 -5.13 -10.16
N ARG A 53 2.05 -5.21 -11.00
CA ARG A 53 2.00 -5.95 -12.25
C ARG A 53 1.95 -7.47 -12.03
N ARG A 54 2.78 -8.00 -11.11
CA ARG A 54 2.87 -9.45 -10.85
C ARG A 54 1.58 -10.01 -10.27
N LEU A 55 0.93 -9.25 -9.38
CA LEU A 55 -0.35 -9.63 -8.77
C LEU A 55 -1.57 -9.22 -9.58
N ALA A 56 -1.39 -8.54 -10.72
CA ALA A 56 -2.45 -7.95 -11.53
C ALA A 56 -3.37 -6.98 -10.75
N LEU A 57 -2.82 -6.29 -9.74
CA LEU A 57 -3.51 -5.34 -8.87
C LEU A 57 -3.09 -3.90 -9.21
N ARG A 58 -3.59 -3.39 -10.33
CA ARG A 58 -3.39 -1.97 -10.69
C ARG A 58 -4.50 -1.12 -10.08
N SER A 59 -4.14 -0.34 -9.07
CA SER A 59 -5.01 0.64 -8.42
C SER A 59 -4.58 2.06 -8.73
N GLU A 60 -5.42 3.05 -8.39
CA GLU A 60 -5.05 4.46 -8.44
C GLU A 60 -3.83 4.76 -7.55
N SER A 61 -3.74 4.10 -6.38
CA SER A 61 -2.60 4.23 -5.48
C SER A 61 -1.31 3.70 -6.11
N SER A 62 -1.36 2.49 -6.68
CA SER A 62 -0.18 1.90 -7.30
C SER A 62 0.30 2.74 -8.49
N LEU A 63 -0.61 3.23 -9.33
CA LEU A 63 -0.28 4.06 -10.48
C LEU A 63 0.44 5.37 -10.08
N ARG A 64 0.00 6.02 -9.00
CA ARG A 64 0.63 7.26 -8.51
C ARG A 64 2.02 6.97 -7.94
N ASN A 65 2.13 5.94 -7.10
CA ASN A 65 3.41 5.53 -6.51
C ASN A 65 4.43 5.06 -7.57
N GLU A 66 3.98 4.39 -8.64
CA GLU A 66 4.83 4.01 -9.79
C GLU A 66 5.45 5.23 -10.50
N ARG A 67 4.74 6.37 -10.54
CA ARG A 67 5.19 7.60 -11.21
C ARG A 67 6.05 8.51 -10.33
N GLY A 68 6.16 8.19 -9.04
CA GLY A 68 6.82 9.02 -8.04
C GLY A 68 5.88 10.09 -7.50
N LEU A 69 5.98 10.33 -6.20
CA LEU A 69 5.23 11.35 -5.47
C LEU A 69 6.13 12.54 -5.15
N ASN A 70 5.53 13.72 -5.00
CA ASN A 70 6.25 14.90 -4.53
C ASN A 70 6.46 14.79 -3.02
N ILE A 71 7.71 14.63 -2.58
CA ILE A 71 8.07 14.54 -1.16
C ILE A 71 7.56 15.74 -0.34
N ALA A 72 7.52 16.94 -0.94
CA ALA A 72 7.09 18.14 -0.24
C ALA A 72 5.59 18.15 0.14
N THR A 73 4.81 17.17 -0.32
CA THR A 73 3.38 17.05 -0.02
C THR A 73 3.06 15.86 0.88
N ILE A 74 4.07 15.25 1.50
CA ILE A 74 3.91 14.13 2.43
C ILE A 74 4.08 14.70 3.83
N ASP A 75 2.97 14.73 4.57
CA ASP A 75 2.91 15.17 5.98
C ASP A 75 3.61 14.17 6.93
#